data_AF-A0A9E2CFH2-F1
#
_entry.id   AF-A0A9E2CFH2-F1
#
_cell.length_a   1.000
_cell.length_b   1.000
_cell.length_c   1.000
_cell.angle_alpha   90.00
_cell.angle_beta   90.00
_cell.angle_gamma   90.00
#
_symmetry.space_group_name_H-M   'P 1'
#
loop_
_entity.id
_entity.type
_entity.pdbx_description
1 polymer ?
#
loop_
_entity_poly.entity_id
_entity_poly.type
_entity_poly.pdbx_seq_one_letter_code
_entity_poly.pdbx_strand_id
1 'polypeptide(L)'
;MTRGLQRRCRHIKADGTRCRAVARGESDSCFFHDSETADQRKAAQRAGGIKRSKAAAVLSPDTPDVPLKTVHDVVRLLGASLNQVRRGEIDPRVSNAVGYLAGILLKAMEQSDVEKRLCGLEATVASQPADVAAGSVFAEDVGTEGDELLRAG
;
A
#
# COMPACT_ATOMS: atom_id res chain seq x y z
N MET A 1 -25.16 -39.43 22.06
CA MET A 1 -24.52 -39.04 20.79
C MET A 1 -23.38 -40.00 20.49
N THR A 2 -23.68 -41.12 19.84
CA THR A 2 -22.69 -42.17 19.55
C THR A 2 -21.71 -41.62 18.52
N ARG A 3 -20.45 -41.42 18.91
CA ARG A 3 -19.37 -40.97 18.03
C ARG A 3 -19.13 -42.09 17.01
N GLY A 4 -19.77 -42.00 15.84
CA GLY A 4 -19.64 -42.99 14.78
C GLY A 4 -18.17 -43.25 14.48
N LEU A 5 -17.79 -44.53 14.41
CA LEU A 5 -16.42 -44.95 14.13
C LEU A 5 -16.01 -44.45 12.74
N GLN A 6 -15.40 -43.26 12.68
CA GLN A 6 -14.87 -42.72 11.44
C GLN A 6 -13.66 -43.57 11.02
N ARG A 7 -13.82 -44.32 9.94
CA ARG A 7 -12.76 -45.16 9.37
C ARG A 7 -11.56 -44.28 9.03
N ARG A 8 -10.34 -44.72 9.36
CA ARG A 8 -9.11 -43.99 9.02
C ARG A 8 -8.57 -44.44 7.68
N CYS A 9 -7.97 -43.52 6.93
CA CYS A 9 -7.29 -43.82 5.68
C CYS A 9 -6.27 -44.95 5.86
N ARG A 10 -6.26 -45.93 4.94
CA ARG A 10 -5.35 -47.08 4.97
C ARG A 10 -3.94 -46.79 4.47
N HIS A 11 -3.72 -45.64 3.83
CA HIS A 11 -2.42 -45.27 3.26
C HIS A 11 -1.30 -45.17 4.32
N ILE A 12 -0.14 -45.73 3.99
CA ILE A 12 1.10 -45.64 4.77
C ILE A 12 1.98 -44.57 4.13
N LYS A 13 2.39 -43.57 4.92
CA LYS A 13 3.25 -42.48 4.45
C LYS A 13 4.69 -42.96 4.28
N ALA A 14 5.53 -42.12 3.66
CA ALA A 14 6.96 -42.37 3.51
C ALA A 14 7.71 -42.56 4.84
N ASP A 15 7.20 -41.99 5.94
CA ASP A 15 7.75 -42.14 7.30
C ASP A 15 7.33 -43.47 7.99
N GLY A 16 6.62 -44.36 7.28
CA GLY A 16 6.11 -45.63 7.80
C GLY A 16 4.85 -45.49 8.65
N THR A 17 4.39 -44.27 8.96
CA THR A 17 3.18 -44.06 9.76
C THR A 17 1.91 -44.11 8.92
N ARG A 18 0.82 -44.62 9.51
CA ARG A 18 -0.50 -44.61 8.86
C ARG A 18 -1.07 -43.19 8.79
N CYS A 19 -1.68 -42.85 7.65
CA CYS A 19 -2.42 -41.61 7.49
C CYS A 19 -3.51 -41.50 8.56
N ARG A 20 -3.48 -40.43 9.36
CA ARG A 20 -4.42 -40.21 10.45
C ARG A 20 -5.77 -39.64 10.00
N ALA A 21 -5.89 -39.23 8.73
CA ALA A 21 -7.09 -38.64 8.15
C ALA A 21 -8.24 -39.66 8.04
N VAL A 22 -9.46 -39.14 8.00
CA VAL A 22 -10.69 -39.93 7.86
C VAL A 22 -10.85 -40.38 6.40
N ALA A 23 -11.18 -41.65 6.21
CA ALA A 23 -11.53 -42.23 4.92
C ALA A 23 -12.92 -41.74 4.49
N ARG A 24 -13.13 -41.56 3.18
CA ARG A 24 -14.35 -40.92 2.66
C ARG A 24 -15.35 -41.95 2.14
N GLY A 25 -16.61 -41.83 2.57
CA GLY A 25 -17.71 -42.64 2.05
C GLY A 25 -17.39 -44.13 2.12
N GLU A 26 -17.44 -44.79 0.96
CA GLU A 26 -17.13 -46.22 0.81
C GLU A 26 -15.63 -46.49 0.65
N SER A 27 -14.84 -45.50 0.21
CA SER A 27 -13.38 -45.62 0.03
C SER A 27 -12.65 -45.85 1.35
N ASP A 28 -11.58 -46.65 1.31
CA ASP A 28 -10.65 -46.86 2.41
C ASP A 28 -9.58 -45.75 2.52
N SER A 29 -9.66 -44.74 1.64
CA SER A 29 -8.71 -43.65 1.53
C SER A 29 -9.33 -42.29 1.88
N CYS A 30 -8.51 -41.37 2.38
CA CYS A 30 -8.90 -39.97 2.55
C CYS A 30 -8.81 -39.24 1.20
N PHE A 31 -9.36 -38.03 1.12
CA PHE A 31 -9.32 -37.20 -0.08
C PHE A 31 -7.93 -37.07 -0.73
N PHE A 32 -6.85 -37.05 0.06
CA PHE A 32 -5.48 -36.92 -0.48
C PHE A 32 -4.87 -38.21 -1.01
N HIS A 33 -5.38 -39.37 -0.60
CA HIS A 33 -4.85 -40.69 -1.00
C HIS A 33 -5.86 -41.52 -1.79
N ASP A 34 -7.03 -40.95 -2.07
CA ASP A 34 -8.04 -41.56 -2.91
C ASP A 34 -7.67 -41.35 -4.39
N SER A 35 -7.72 -42.44 -5.16
CA SER A 35 -7.38 -42.46 -6.58
C SER A 35 -8.45 -41.78 -7.42
N GLU A 36 -9.73 -41.91 -7.04
CA GLU A 36 -10.84 -41.30 -7.78
C GLU A 36 -10.76 -39.77 -7.78
N THR A 37 -10.27 -39.19 -6.69
CA THR A 37 -10.09 -37.73 -6.56
C THR A 37 -8.71 -37.24 -6.99
N ALA A 38 -7.82 -38.13 -7.42
CA ALA A 38 -6.43 -37.77 -7.77
C ALA A 38 -6.37 -36.75 -8.92
N ASP A 39 -7.15 -36.96 -9.97
CA ASP A 39 -7.17 -36.06 -11.13
C ASP A 39 -7.83 -34.72 -10.81
N GLN A 40 -8.90 -34.73 -10.01
CA GLN A 40 -9.52 -33.51 -9.50
C GLN A 40 -8.54 -32.67 -8.68
N ARG A 41 -7.76 -33.31 -7.79
CA ARG A 41 -6.73 -32.63 -6.99
C ARG A 41 -5.63 -32.07 -7.86
N LYS A 42 -5.12 -32.84 -8.83
CA LYS A 42 -4.11 -32.36 -9.79
C LYS A 42 -4.62 -31.16 -10.58
N ALA A 43 -5.86 -31.20 -11.05
CA ALA A 43 -6.48 -30.08 -11.78
C ALA A 43 -6.60 -28.83 -10.89
N ALA A 44 -7.08 -28.98 -9.64
CA ALA A 44 -7.18 -27.88 -8.69
C ALA A 44 -5.81 -27.27 -8.33
N GLN A 45 -4.79 -28.11 -8.10
CA GLN A 45 -3.42 -27.66 -7.85
C GLN A 45 -2.83 -26.91 -9.05
N ARG A 46 -3.04 -27.42 -10.27
CA ARG A 46 -2.63 -26.74 -11.51
C ARG A 46 -3.34 -25.40 -11.65
N ALA A 47 -4.65 -25.34 -11.45
CA ALA A 47 -5.42 -24.09 -11.51
C ALA A 47 -4.93 -23.07 -10.47
N GLY A 48 -4.64 -23.51 -9.25
CA GLY A 48 -4.04 -22.68 -8.20
C GLY A 48 -2.63 -22.22 -8.55
N GLY A 49 -1.82 -23.10 -9.16
CA GLY A 49 -0.49 -22.80 -9.68
C GLY A 49 -0.53 -21.73 -10.77
N ILE A 50 -1.39 -21.89 -11.78
CA ILE A 50 -1.59 -20.94 -12.89
C ILE A 50 -1.99 -19.55 -12.37
N LYS A 51 -2.87 -19.50 -11.36
CA LYS A 51 -3.24 -18.22 -10.72
C LYS A 51 -2.05 -17.56 -10.02
N ARG A 52 -1.20 -18.34 -9.34
CA ARG A 52 0.01 -17.85 -8.68
C ARG A 52 1.14 -17.50 -9.65
N SER A 53 1.19 -18.16 -10.82
CA SER A 53 2.21 -17.96 -11.84
C SER A 53 1.79 -16.96 -12.93
N LYS A 54 0.67 -16.23 -12.76
CA LYS A 54 0.39 -15.11 -13.65
C LYS A 54 1.60 -14.17 -13.64
N ALA A 55 2.10 -13.88 -14.83
CA ALA A 55 3.22 -12.97 -15.01
C ALA A 55 2.96 -11.64 -14.26
N ALA A 56 4.03 -11.04 -13.75
CA ALA A 56 3.94 -9.72 -13.14
C ALA A 56 3.22 -8.78 -14.11
N ALA A 57 2.29 -7.99 -13.60
CA ALA A 57 1.62 -6.97 -14.39
C ALA A 57 2.66 -5.89 -14.72
N VAL A 58 3.21 -5.94 -15.92
CA VAL A 58 4.22 -5.02 -16.44
C VAL A 58 3.77 -4.50 -17.79
N LEU A 59 4.18 -3.28 -18.12
CA LEU A 59 4.00 -2.74 -19.47
C LEU A 59 5.03 -3.36 -20.42
N SER A 60 4.82 -3.17 -21.73
CA SER A 60 5.80 -3.58 -22.73
C SER A 60 7.15 -2.88 -22.46
N PRO A 61 8.29 -3.55 -22.65
CA PRO A 61 9.61 -2.90 -22.60
C PRO A 61 9.74 -1.72 -23.57
N ASP A 62 8.98 -1.73 -24.67
CA ASP A 62 8.97 -0.66 -25.68
C ASP A 62 8.03 0.51 -25.30
N THR A 63 7.46 0.50 -24.09
CA THR A 63 6.61 1.59 -23.63
C THR A 63 7.46 2.85 -23.46
N PRO A 64 7.15 3.96 -24.17
CA PRO A 64 7.97 5.16 -24.12
C PRO A 64 7.88 5.82 -22.74
N ASP A 65 9.00 6.38 -22.30
CA ASP A 65 9.06 7.20 -21.10
C ASP A 65 8.23 8.47 -21.25
N VAL A 66 7.58 8.88 -20.15
CA VAL A 66 6.87 10.15 -20.08
C VAL A 66 7.69 11.11 -19.22
N PRO A 67 8.32 12.15 -19.80
CA PRO A 67 9.05 13.13 -19.01
C PRO A 67 8.07 13.96 -18.17
N LEU A 68 8.30 14.00 -16.86
CA LEU A 68 7.48 14.75 -15.90
C LEU A 68 8.30 15.90 -15.33
N LYS A 69 8.13 17.11 -15.89
CA LYS A 69 8.86 18.32 -15.45
C LYS A 69 7.99 19.27 -14.67
N THR A 70 6.68 19.23 -14.92
CA THR A 70 5.69 20.14 -14.36
C THR A 70 4.55 19.35 -13.71
N VAL A 71 3.82 19.98 -12.79
CA VAL A 71 2.59 19.41 -12.21
C VAL A 71 1.58 19.07 -13.33
N HIS A 72 1.51 19.90 -14.37
CA HIS A 72 0.65 19.65 -15.53
C HIS A 72 1.01 18.35 -16.27
N ASP A 73 2.30 18.01 -16.38
CA ASP A 73 2.72 16.74 -16.97
C ASP A 73 2.19 15.54 -16.18
N VAL A 74 2.22 15.65 -14.84
CA VAL A 74 1.71 14.60 -13.95
C VAL A 74 0.21 14.44 -14.09
N VAL A 75 -0.54 15.55 -14.13
CA VAL A 75 -2.00 15.53 -14.34
C VAL A 75 -2.36 14.85 -15.66
N ARG A 76 -1.62 15.19 -16.73
CA ARG A 76 -1.81 14.58 -18.06
C ARG A 76 -1.53 13.08 -18.04
N LEU A 77 -0.46 12.63 -17.38
CA LEU A 77 -0.14 11.21 -17.22
C LEU A 77 -1.24 10.46 -16.46
N LEU A 78 -1.72 11.01 -15.34
CA LEU A 78 -2.77 10.39 -14.53
C LEU A 78 -4.10 10.31 -15.28
N GLY A 79 -4.47 11.36 -16.01
CA GLY A 79 -5.67 11.36 -16.86
C GLY A 79 -5.61 10.30 -17.96
N ALA A 80 -4.45 10.14 -18.62
CA ALA A 80 -4.25 9.10 -19.62
C ALA A 80 -4.34 7.69 -18.98
N SER A 81 -3.67 7.48 -17.85
CA SER A 81 -3.67 6.21 -17.12
C SER A 81 -5.08 5.81 -16.67
N LEU A 82 -5.86 6.77 -16.14
CA LEU A 82 -7.26 6.56 -15.76
C LEU A 82 -8.09 6.05 -16.95
N ASN A 83 -7.96 6.69 -18.12
CA ASN A 83 -8.70 6.29 -19.31
C ASN A 83 -8.22 4.94 -19.86
N GLN A 84 -6.94 4.59 -19.74
CA GLN A 84 -6.44 3.27 -20.10
C GLN A 84 -7.00 2.18 -19.17
N VAL A 85 -7.09 2.43 -17.86
CA VAL A 85 -7.74 1.51 -16.90
C VAL A 85 -9.21 1.32 -17.25
N ARG A 86 -9.95 2.42 -17.51
CA ARG A 86 -11.38 2.35 -17.87
C ARG A 86 -11.64 1.55 -19.15
N ARG A 87 -10.68 1.54 -20.08
CA ARG A 87 -10.73 0.75 -21.33
C ARG A 87 -10.18 -0.67 -21.18
N GLY A 88 -9.59 -1.02 -20.03
CA GLY A 88 -8.96 -2.32 -19.82
C GLY A 88 -7.63 -2.52 -20.55
N GLU A 89 -6.95 -1.42 -20.92
CA GLU A 89 -5.70 -1.45 -21.70
C GLU A 89 -4.46 -1.63 -20.83
N ILE A 90 -4.54 -1.28 -19.55
CA ILE A 90 -3.47 -1.50 -18.57
C ILE A 90 -4.03 -2.23 -17.34
N ASP A 91 -3.19 -3.07 -16.72
CA ASP A 91 -3.56 -3.72 -15.46
C ASP A 91 -3.69 -2.66 -14.35
N PRO A 92 -4.76 -2.70 -13.53
CA PRO A 92 -4.95 -1.76 -12.43
C PRO A 92 -3.77 -1.68 -11.46
N ARG A 93 -3.00 -2.77 -11.27
CA ARG A 93 -1.81 -2.77 -10.42
C ARG A 93 -0.70 -1.88 -10.98
N VAL A 94 -0.53 -1.86 -12.30
CA VAL A 94 0.41 -0.93 -12.96
C VAL A 94 -0.06 0.51 -12.74
N SER A 95 -1.33 0.80 -12.99
CA SER A 95 -1.89 2.15 -12.77
C SER A 95 -1.77 2.60 -11.32
N ASN A 96 -1.93 1.69 -10.35
CA ASN A 96 -1.76 2.02 -8.93
C ASN A 96 -0.32 2.39 -8.60
N ALA A 97 0.65 1.66 -9.16
CA ALA A 97 2.07 1.99 -8.99
C ALA A 97 2.40 3.35 -9.60
N VAL A 98 1.88 3.65 -10.81
CA VAL A 98 2.02 4.97 -11.45
C VAL A 98 1.43 6.08 -10.58
N GLY A 99 0.20 5.88 -10.07
CA GLY A 99 -0.46 6.85 -9.19
C GLY A 99 0.31 7.13 -7.90
N TYR A 100 0.86 6.08 -7.28
CA TYR A 100 1.67 6.21 -6.06
C TYR A 100 2.97 6.99 -6.32
N LEU A 101 3.72 6.63 -7.37
CA LEU A 101 4.96 7.32 -7.74
C LEU A 101 4.71 8.78 -8.16
N ALA A 102 3.63 9.04 -8.90
CA ALA A 102 3.20 10.38 -9.26
C ALA A 102 2.90 11.24 -8.01
N GLY A 103 2.24 10.66 -7.00
CA GLY A 103 1.99 11.35 -5.72
C GLY A 103 3.27 11.70 -4.97
N ILE A 104 4.29 10.82 -4.98
CA ILE A 104 5.62 11.11 -4.42
C ILE A 104 6.28 12.27 -5.17
N LEU A 105 6.24 12.23 -6.51
CA LEU A 105 6.83 13.28 -7.34
C LEU A 105 6.18 14.65 -7.08
N LEU A 106 4.85 14.73 -7.02
CA LEU A 106 4.15 15.98 -6.73
C LEU A 106 4.57 16.57 -5.38
N LYS A 107 4.69 15.75 -4.33
CA LYS A 107 5.18 16.20 -3.02
C LYS A 107 6.61 16.74 -3.08
N ALA A 108 7.49 16.09 -3.83
CA ALA A 108 8.87 16.55 -4.00
C ALA A 108 8.93 17.90 -4.76
N MET A 109 8.05 18.08 -5.76
CA MET A 109 7.93 19.35 -6.48
C MET A 109 7.42 20.48 -5.58
N GLU A 110 6.35 20.23 -4.81
CA GLU A 110 5.82 21.18 -3.84
C GLU A 110 6.88 21.58 -2.81
N GLN A 111 7.63 20.61 -2.27
CA GLN A 111 8.70 20.87 -1.33
C GLN A 111 9.80 21.76 -1.95
N SER A 112 10.23 21.46 -3.18
CA SER A 112 11.23 22.26 -3.89
C SER A 112 10.76 23.70 -4.11
N ASP A 113 9.49 23.92 -4.42
CA ASP A 113 8.95 25.27 -4.62
C ASP A 113 8.83 26.06 -3.31
N VAL A 114 8.49 25.38 -2.21
CA VAL A 114 8.53 25.99 -0.86
C VAL A 114 9.95 26.38 -0.49
N GLU A 115 10.93 25.51 -0.68
CA GLU A 115 12.35 25.78 -0.38
C GLU A 115 12.88 26.97 -1.19
N LYS A 116 12.53 27.08 -2.48
CA LYS A 116 12.89 28.25 -3.31
C LYS A 116 12.31 29.55 -2.76
N ARG A 117 11.02 29.54 -2.37
CA ARG A 117 10.35 30.72 -1.81
C ARG A 117 10.96 31.12 -0.48
N LEU A 118 11.28 30.15 0.38
CA LEU A 118 11.94 30.35 1.66
C LEU A 118 13.32 31.00 1.47
N CYS A 119 14.14 30.44 0.58
CA CYS A 119 15.45 30.99 0.24
C CYS A 119 15.35 32.44 -0.28
N GLY A 120 14.35 32.74 -1.12
CA GLY A 120 14.11 34.11 -1.58
C GLY A 120 13.74 35.09 -0.46
N LEU A 121 12.93 34.64 0.51
CA LEU A 121 12.59 35.44 1.70
C LEU A 121 13.80 35.63 2.60
N GLU A 122 14.56 34.57 2.88
CA GLU A 122 15.78 34.61 3.69
C GLU A 122 16.83 35.55 3.10
N ALA A 123 17.02 35.52 1.78
CA ALA A 123 17.90 36.45 1.08
C ALA A 123 17.43 37.90 1.21
N THR A 124 16.13 38.13 1.13
CA THR A 124 15.54 39.47 1.31
C THR A 124 15.77 39.98 2.74
N VAL A 125 15.51 39.14 3.75
CA VAL A 125 15.73 39.48 5.17
C VAL A 125 17.21 39.73 5.45
N ALA A 126 18.11 38.90 4.93
CA ALA A 126 19.56 39.08 5.08
C ALA A 126 20.08 40.35 4.41
N SER A 127 19.41 40.83 3.36
CA SER A 127 19.78 42.08 2.66
C SER A 127 19.24 43.35 3.32
N GLN A 128 18.36 43.25 4.32
CA GLN A 128 17.91 44.42 5.07
C GLN A 128 19.03 44.91 6.00
N PRO A 129 19.34 46.22 6.01
CA PRO A 129 20.26 46.78 6.99
C PRO A 129 19.71 46.51 8.40
N ALA A 130 20.61 46.34 9.38
CA ALA A 130 20.29 46.03 10.78
C ALA A 130 19.60 47.20 11.53
N ASP A 131 18.63 47.87 10.91
CA ASP A 131 17.88 49.00 11.47
C ASP A 131 16.49 48.56 11.96
N VAL A 132 16.41 47.36 12.54
CA VAL A 132 15.23 46.88 13.28
C VAL A 132 15.43 46.99 14.80
N ALA A 133 16.49 47.67 15.24
CA ALA A 133 16.64 48.11 16.63
C ALA A 133 15.81 49.37 16.94
N ALA A 134 14.56 49.45 16.44
CA ALA A 134 13.58 50.47 16.82
C ALA A 134 12.17 50.04 16.39
N GLY A 135 11.58 49.04 17.06
CA GLY A 135 10.26 48.53 16.70
C GLY A 135 9.63 47.68 17.79
N SER A 136 9.61 48.20 19.02
CA SER A 136 8.82 47.69 20.13
C SER A 136 7.32 47.78 19.82
N VAL A 137 6.67 46.68 19.43
CA VAL A 137 5.23 46.48 19.70
C VAL A 137 4.92 44.99 19.90
N PHE A 138 5.37 44.43 21.02
CA PHE A 138 4.56 43.49 21.78
C PHE A 138 4.55 44.03 23.21
N ALA A 139 3.67 45.01 23.44
CA ALA A 139 3.35 45.43 24.79
C ALA A 139 2.70 44.24 25.49
N GLU A 140 3.37 43.75 26.53
CA GLU A 140 2.77 42.91 27.55
C GLU A 140 1.61 43.67 28.19
N ASP A 141 0.40 43.13 28.04
CA ASP A 141 -0.75 43.51 28.87
C ASP A 141 -1.25 42.23 29.57
N VAL A 142 -0.43 41.72 30.50
CA VAL A 142 -0.91 40.87 31.58
C VAL A 142 -0.98 41.77 32.79
N GLY A 143 -2.12 42.46 32.90
CA GLY A 143 -2.48 43.28 34.04
C GLY A 143 -2.37 42.48 35.35
N THR A 144 -1.41 42.87 36.17
CA THR A 144 -1.44 42.62 37.61
C THR A 144 -2.37 43.62 38.28
N GLU A 145 -3.59 43.19 38.60
CA GLU A 145 -4.40 43.77 39.69
C GLU A 145 -4.88 42.58 40.56
N GLY A 146 -4.33 42.44 41.76
CA GLY A 146 -5.10 42.61 43.01
C GLY A 146 -5.82 41.32 43.38
N ASP A 147 -5.20 40.43 44.16
CA ASP A 147 -5.31 40.37 45.62
C ASP A 147 -6.76 40.20 46.13
N GLU A 148 -6.89 39.37 47.17
CA GLU A 148 -8.05 39.27 48.05
C GLU A 148 -9.20 38.31 47.63
N LEU A 149 -9.02 36.99 47.82
CA LEU A 149 -10.09 36.05 48.29
C LEU A 149 -9.59 34.59 48.31
N LEU A 150 -8.85 34.18 49.35
CA LEU A 150 -8.81 32.79 49.88
C LEU A 150 -7.90 32.71 51.13
N ARG A 151 -8.17 33.59 52.09
CA ARG A 151 -7.81 33.41 53.51
C ARG A 151 -9.02 33.74 54.38
N ALA A 152 -10.09 32.98 54.22
CA ALA A 152 -11.15 32.80 55.21
C ALA A 152 -12.00 31.60 54.79
N GLY A 153 -11.93 30.51 55.55
CA GLY A 153 -12.69 29.28 55.34
C GLY A 153 -11.89 28.05 55.74
#